data_AF-A0AA42PFA7-F1
#
_entry.id   AF-A0AA42PFA7-F1
#
_cell.length_a   1.000
_cell.length_b   1.000
_cell.length_c   1.000
_cell.angle_alpha   90.00
_cell.angle_beta   90.00
_cell.angle_gamma   90.00
#
_symmetry.space_group_name_H-M   'P 1'
#
loop_
_entity.id
_entity.type
_entity.pdbx_description
1 polymer ?
#
loop_
_entity_poly.entity_id
_entity_poly.type
_entity_poly.pdbx_seq_one_letter_code
_entity_poly.pdbx_strand_id
1 'polypeptide(L)'
;TANLIFLALKSLELDRLVSEGERDHTFFVVEEPEAHLHPHVQRLVYRYFLGTRAEDEDEAPPLTTILTTHSPHIASVTPIRSIVLLRHNATDGKTVAVSTANAPFTQRDEDDLQRYIDVTRGEILFSRGVILVEGDAERFIIPAFADALGIPFDILGITVCSVGGTNFTPYVKLLGPKGLNIPHVILTDRDPVNGKPPLAHRRLINLLNEVDDEYGYDDLDIDEVLKYAAEFGYFVNESTLESDLFAAGMTEAMKSVIEQELPLRQVTRDALQEWVDDPDQVDEDRLLKLIERIGKGRFAQALAPSVSEDVCPAYIRSALEHIRDAVA
;
A
#
# COMPACT_ATOMS: atom_id res chain seq x y z
N THR A 1 28.41 10.55 -10.21
CA THR A 1 29.54 10.82 -9.29
C THR A 1 29.83 12.30 -9.14
N ALA A 2 29.81 13.12 -10.21
CA ALA A 2 30.04 14.57 -10.12
C ALA A 2 29.08 15.30 -9.16
N ASN A 3 27.78 15.03 -9.23
CA ASN A 3 26.79 15.66 -8.34
C ASN A 3 27.03 15.34 -6.86
N LEU A 4 27.48 14.13 -6.55
CA LEU A 4 27.65 13.67 -5.17
C LEU A 4 28.86 14.34 -4.50
N ILE A 5 29.96 14.46 -5.25
CA ILE A 5 31.14 15.21 -4.81
C ILE A 5 30.78 16.69 -4.65
N PHE A 6 30.00 17.26 -5.57
CA PHE A 6 29.53 18.64 -5.47
C PHE A 6 28.65 18.86 -4.23
N LEU A 7 27.65 18.01 -4.00
CA LEU A 7 26.77 18.09 -2.82
C LEU A 7 27.59 17.97 -1.52
N ALA A 8 28.55 17.05 -1.45
CA ALA A 8 29.41 16.89 -0.29
C ALA A 8 30.32 18.10 -0.03
N LEU A 9 30.95 18.63 -1.09
CA LEU A 9 31.78 19.84 -0.99
C LEU A 9 30.95 21.06 -0.59
N LYS A 10 29.73 21.20 -1.12
CA LYS A 10 28.80 22.26 -0.72
C LYS A 10 28.34 22.11 0.71
N SER A 11 28.01 20.90 1.17
CA SER A 11 27.70 20.65 2.59
C SER A 11 28.85 21.10 3.48
N LEU A 12 30.08 20.67 3.19
CA LEU A 12 31.27 21.06 3.95
C LEU A 12 31.53 22.57 3.94
N GLU A 13 31.33 23.24 2.81
CA GLU A 13 31.42 24.70 2.71
C GLU A 13 30.37 25.38 3.61
N LEU A 14 29.14 24.89 3.60
CA LEU A 14 28.04 25.42 4.41
C LEU A 14 28.28 25.22 5.91
N ASP A 15 28.72 24.02 6.31
CA ASP A 15 29.07 23.71 7.70
C ASP A 15 30.21 24.63 8.20
N ARG A 16 31.20 24.89 7.33
CA ARG A 16 32.30 25.81 7.64
C ARG A 16 31.80 27.23 7.87
N LEU A 17 30.97 27.77 6.97
CA LEU A 17 30.43 29.13 7.06
C LEU A 17 29.58 29.34 8.33
N VAL A 18 28.85 28.31 8.75
CA VAL A 18 28.13 28.32 10.03
C VAL A 18 29.11 28.34 11.19
N SER A 19 30.10 27.44 11.20
CA SER A 19 31.08 27.31 12.30
C SER A 19 31.93 28.56 12.51
N GLU A 20 32.16 29.33 11.43
CA GLU A 20 32.90 30.59 11.46
C GLU A 20 32.04 31.79 11.88
N GLY A 21 30.73 31.57 12.13
CA GLY A 21 29.79 32.64 12.48
C GLY A 21 29.50 33.61 11.34
N GLU A 22 29.81 33.23 10.09
CA GLU A 22 29.52 34.05 8.91
C GLU A 22 28.06 33.91 8.45
N ARG A 23 27.36 32.86 8.90
CA ARG A 23 25.93 32.62 8.62
C ARG A 23 25.20 32.02 9.80
N ASP A 24 24.06 32.63 10.16
CA ASP A 24 23.17 32.14 11.21
C ASP A 24 22.32 30.95 10.76
N HIS A 25 21.93 30.90 9.48
CA HIS A 25 21.11 29.84 8.91
C HIS A 25 21.27 29.70 7.39
N THR A 26 21.19 28.47 6.89
CA THR A 26 21.33 28.13 5.47
C THR A 26 20.12 27.36 4.96
N PHE A 27 19.65 27.74 3.77
CA PHE A 27 18.73 26.91 2.99
C PHE A 27 19.50 26.17 1.91
N PHE A 28 19.33 24.86 1.88
CA PHE A 28 19.90 23.98 0.85
C PHE A 28 18.78 23.41 0.00
N VAL A 29 18.63 23.95 -1.21
CA VAL A 29 17.54 23.60 -2.12
C VAL A 29 18.11 22.81 -3.28
N VAL A 30 17.58 21.62 -3.54
CA VAL A 30 18.01 20.76 -4.64
C VAL A 30 16.82 20.29 -5.45
N GLU A 31 16.94 20.43 -6.76
CA GLU A 31 15.95 19.98 -7.75
C GLU A 31 16.41 18.66 -8.38
N GLU A 32 15.51 17.67 -8.39
CA GLU A 32 15.68 16.35 -9.02
C GLU A 32 17.08 15.73 -8.87
N PRO A 33 17.56 15.55 -7.62
CA PRO A 33 18.91 15.07 -7.37
C PRO A 33 19.21 13.65 -7.88
N GLU A 34 18.19 12.86 -8.15
CA GLU A 34 18.29 11.45 -8.55
C GLU A 34 18.91 11.26 -9.94
N ALA A 35 18.98 12.32 -10.75
CA ALA A 35 19.52 12.27 -12.10
C ALA A 35 20.93 11.64 -12.11
N HIS A 36 21.08 10.53 -12.83
CA HIS A 36 22.33 9.78 -12.97
C HIS A 36 22.90 9.19 -11.66
N LEU A 37 22.08 9.00 -10.63
CA LEU A 37 22.47 8.29 -9.41
C LEU A 37 21.81 6.91 -9.36
N HIS A 38 22.60 5.90 -9.01
CA HIS A 38 22.07 4.56 -8.75
C HIS A 38 21.14 4.58 -7.51
N PRO A 39 20.02 3.82 -7.49
CA PRO A 39 19.08 3.79 -6.36
C PRO A 39 19.70 3.67 -4.96
N HIS A 40 20.67 2.77 -4.79
CA HIS A 40 21.38 2.60 -3.51
C HIS A 40 22.15 3.85 -3.08
N VAL A 41 22.70 4.58 -4.05
CA VAL A 41 23.44 5.82 -3.81
C VAL A 41 22.47 6.94 -3.43
N GLN A 42 21.31 7.02 -4.09
CA GLN A 42 20.25 7.97 -3.73
C GLN A 42 19.85 7.81 -2.25
N ARG A 43 19.52 6.57 -1.82
CA ARG A 43 19.17 6.28 -0.43
C ARG A 43 20.28 6.66 0.55
N LEU A 44 21.53 6.33 0.25
CA LEU A 44 22.66 6.61 1.14
C LEU A 44 22.89 8.12 1.32
N VAL A 45 22.86 8.87 0.22
CA VAL A 45 23.09 10.32 0.22
C VAL A 45 21.95 11.05 0.92
N TYR A 46 20.70 10.76 0.55
CA TYR A 46 19.57 11.51 1.07
C TYR A 46 19.22 11.16 2.51
N ARG A 47 19.54 9.95 2.98
CA ARG A 47 19.45 9.63 4.41
C ARG A 47 20.40 10.47 5.28
N TYR A 48 21.52 10.94 4.71
CA TYR A 48 22.43 11.89 5.38
C TYR A 48 21.87 13.32 5.35
N PHE A 49 21.48 13.81 4.17
CA PHE A 49 21.00 15.20 4.01
C PHE A 49 19.63 15.50 4.65
N LEU A 50 18.80 14.47 4.84
CA LEU A 50 17.47 14.61 5.46
C LEU A 50 17.48 14.36 6.97
N GLY A 51 18.66 14.26 7.60
CA GLY A 51 18.76 14.22 9.06
C GLY A 51 18.19 12.94 9.69
N THR A 52 18.09 11.83 8.95
CA THR A 52 17.60 10.55 9.51
C THR A 52 18.63 9.89 10.44
N ARG A 53 19.79 10.51 10.66
CA ARG A 53 20.70 10.17 11.76
C ARG A 53 20.28 10.97 12.98
N ALA A 54 19.48 10.32 13.83
CA ALA A 54 19.33 10.71 15.21
C ALA A 54 20.72 10.77 15.85
N GLU A 55 21.19 11.95 16.21
CA GLU A 55 22.19 12.19 17.25
C GLU A 55 22.21 13.71 17.49
N ASP A 56 21.56 14.10 18.60
CA ASP A 56 21.56 15.39 19.30
C ASP A 56 20.79 16.59 18.68
N GLU A 57 19.54 16.79 19.15
CA GLU A 57 18.71 17.98 18.87
C GLU A 57 19.36 19.30 19.30
N ASP A 58 20.33 19.25 20.23
CA ASP A 58 21.03 20.44 20.75
C ASP A 58 22.15 20.95 19.81
N GLU A 59 22.54 20.18 18.79
CA GLU A 59 23.57 20.56 17.80
C GLU A 59 23.09 20.38 16.34
N ALA A 60 21.79 20.47 16.09
CA ALA A 60 21.30 20.47 14.72
C ALA A 60 21.93 21.64 13.94
N PRO A 61 22.70 21.38 12.86
CA PRO A 61 23.27 22.45 12.06
C PRO A 61 22.12 23.34 11.55
N PRO A 62 22.30 24.66 11.44
CA PRO A 62 21.26 25.58 11.01
C PRO A 62 21.08 25.51 9.49
N LEU A 63 20.67 24.33 9.03
CA LEU A 63 20.55 23.91 7.65
C LEU A 63 19.15 23.36 7.42
N THR A 64 18.34 24.07 6.64
CA THR A 64 17.07 23.55 6.14
C THR A 64 17.27 23.01 4.74
N THR A 65 17.07 21.71 4.56
CA THR A 65 17.11 21.06 3.25
C THR A 65 15.72 21.04 2.63
N ILE A 66 15.59 21.54 1.40
CA ILE A 66 14.37 21.45 0.58
C ILE A 66 14.73 20.66 -0.67
N LEU A 67 13.95 19.63 -0.94
CA LEU A 67 14.20 18.70 -2.03
C LEU A 67 12.94 18.54 -2.88
N THR A 68 13.10 18.57 -4.19
CA THR A 68 12.09 18.03 -5.11
C THR A 68 12.62 16.76 -5.73
N THR A 69 11.77 15.75 -5.87
CA THR A 69 12.17 14.45 -6.40
C THR A 69 10.96 13.73 -7.01
N HIS A 70 11.23 12.98 -8.08
CA HIS A 70 10.37 11.96 -8.66
C HIS A 70 10.83 10.54 -8.28
N SER A 71 11.86 10.41 -7.43
CA SER A 71 12.41 9.12 -7.08
C SER A 71 11.71 8.49 -5.87
N PRO A 72 11.09 7.29 -6.04
CA PRO A 72 10.59 6.52 -4.90
C PRO A 72 11.71 6.09 -3.94
N HIS A 73 12.96 6.05 -4.38
CA HIS A 73 14.09 5.71 -3.51
C HIS A 73 14.48 6.85 -2.56
N ILE A 74 14.25 8.10 -2.94
CA ILE A 74 14.50 9.24 -2.07
C ILE A 74 13.32 9.40 -1.12
N ALA A 75 12.10 9.26 -1.65
CA ALA A 75 10.88 9.29 -0.84
C ALA A 75 10.88 8.22 0.26
N SER A 76 11.39 7.01 -0.02
CA SER A 76 11.50 5.91 0.96
C SER A 76 12.48 6.16 2.12
N VAL A 77 13.36 7.17 2.04
CA VAL A 77 14.27 7.55 3.14
C VAL A 77 13.93 8.93 3.72
N THR A 78 12.87 9.56 3.22
CA THR A 78 12.40 10.84 3.72
C THR A 78 11.59 10.62 5.00
N PRO A 79 11.82 11.42 6.06
CA PRO A 79 10.97 11.40 7.25
C PRO A 79 9.51 11.61 6.87
N ILE A 80 8.59 10.78 7.38
CA ILE A 80 7.19 10.83 6.92
C ILE A 80 6.55 12.20 7.11
N ARG A 81 6.91 12.94 8.17
CA ARG A 81 6.38 14.29 8.47
C ARG A 81 6.92 15.42 7.61
N SER A 82 8.00 15.20 6.85
CA SER A 82 8.60 16.24 6.00
C SER A 82 8.12 16.19 4.55
N ILE A 83 7.14 15.33 4.23
CA ILE A 83 6.62 15.18 2.88
C ILE A 83 5.65 16.32 2.55
N VAL A 84 5.90 16.96 1.42
CA VAL A 84 4.98 17.90 0.78
C VAL A 84 4.70 17.40 -0.63
N LEU A 85 3.44 17.06 -0.90
CA LEU A 85 2.98 16.55 -2.16
C LEU A 85 2.32 17.68 -2.96
N LEU A 86 2.85 17.95 -4.14
CA LEU A 86 2.28 18.89 -5.10
C LEU A 86 1.52 18.13 -6.17
N ARG A 87 0.24 18.45 -6.36
CA ARG A 87 -0.60 17.80 -7.38
C ARG A 87 -1.42 18.81 -8.18
N HIS A 88 -1.63 18.51 -9.45
CA HIS A 88 -2.54 19.27 -10.30
C HIS A 88 -3.97 18.82 -10.03
N ASN A 89 -4.81 19.75 -9.57
CA ASN A 89 -6.25 19.57 -9.46
C ASN A 89 -6.87 19.99 -10.80
N ALA A 90 -7.34 19.01 -11.57
CA ALA A 90 -7.93 19.23 -12.89
C ALA A 90 -9.25 20.01 -12.83
N THR A 91 -10.04 19.83 -11.76
CA THR A 91 -11.32 20.50 -11.54
C THR A 91 -11.14 22.01 -11.38
N ASP A 92 -10.15 22.42 -10.57
CA ASP A 92 -9.89 23.83 -10.29
C ASP A 92 -8.83 24.46 -11.20
N GLY A 93 -8.13 23.64 -12.01
CA GLY A 93 -7.02 24.06 -12.87
C GLY A 93 -5.81 24.60 -12.10
N LYS A 94 -5.59 24.15 -10.86
CA LYS A 94 -4.57 24.70 -9.94
C LYS A 94 -3.68 23.60 -9.38
N THR A 95 -2.46 23.97 -8.99
CA THR A 95 -1.62 23.12 -8.16
C THR A 95 -2.04 23.23 -6.71
N VAL A 96 -2.32 22.10 -6.08
CA VAL A 96 -2.60 21.96 -4.66
C VAL A 96 -1.36 21.38 -3.98
N ALA A 97 -1.03 21.92 -2.81
CA ALA A 97 0.03 21.40 -1.95
C ALA A 97 -0.59 20.79 -0.70
N VAL A 98 -0.20 19.56 -0.38
CA VAL A 98 -0.63 18.85 0.83
C VAL A 98 0.61 18.41 1.60
N SER A 99 0.62 18.58 2.92
CA SER A 99 1.76 18.24 3.77
C SER A 99 1.37 17.27 4.86
N THR A 100 2.26 16.32 5.14
CA THR A 100 2.13 15.35 6.22
C THR A 100 2.58 15.88 7.59
N ALA A 101 3.07 17.14 7.67
CA ALA A 101 3.61 17.70 8.92
C ALA A 101 2.59 17.65 10.07
N ASN A 102 1.32 17.94 9.75
CA ASN A 102 0.20 17.93 10.70
C ASN A 102 -0.70 16.71 10.58
N ALA A 103 -0.28 15.67 9.85
CA ALA A 103 -1.05 14.44 9.76
C ALA A 103 -1.19 13.78 11.14
N PRO A 104 -2.32 13.10 11.43
CA PRO A 104 -2.67 12.59 12.75
C PRO A 104 -1.93 11.28 13.12
N PHE A 105 -0.64 11.23 12.82
CA PHE A 105 0.22 10.10 13.16
C PHE A 105 0.53 10.08 14.65
N THR A 106 0.40 8.90 15.25
CA THR A 106 1.07 8.57 16.51
C THR A 106 2.53 8.22 16.23
N GLN A 107 3.39 8.21 17.25
CA GLN A 107 4.78 7.76 17.10
C GLN A 107 4.88 6.35 16.50
N ARG A 108 3.94 5.48 16.85
CA ARG A 108 3.86 4.13 16.29
C ARG A 108 3.50 4.13 14.81
N ASP A 109 2.58 5.00 14.40
CA ASP A 109 2.22 5.14 12.99
C ASP A 109 3.43 5.63 12.18
N GLU A 110 4.20 6.58 12.71
CA GLU A 110 5.43 7.06 12.08
C GLU A 110 6.48 5.95 11.95
N ASP A 111 6.74 5.22 13.03
CA ASP A 111 7.70 4.11 13.03
C ASP A 111 7.28 3.01 12.05
N ASP A 112 5.98 2.67 12.02
CA ASP A 112 5.43 1.68 11.10
C ASP A 112 5.56 2.18 9.65
N LEU A 113 5.10 3.39 9.33
CA LEU A 113 5.23 3.97 7.98
C LEU A 113 6.69 4.09 7.55
N GLN A 114 7.60 4.51 8.43
CA GLN A 114 9.03 4.65 8.11
C GLN A 114 9.71 3.31 7.85
N ARG A 115 9.26 2.23 8.53
CA ARG A 115 9.75 0.86 8.29
C ARG A 115 9.18 0.26 7.00
N TYR A 116 7.91 0.57 6.71
CA TYR A 116 7.17 -0.09 5.64
C TYR A 116 7.20 0.63 4.30
N ILE A 117 7.37 1.96 4.27
CA ILE A 117 7.63 2.71 3.03
C ILE A 117 9.09 2.45 2.59
N ASP A 118 9.38 1.19 2.26
CA ASP A 118 10.52 0.84 1.42
C ASP A 118 10.21 1.22 -0.03
N VAL A 119 11.20 1.13 -0.90
CA VAL A 119 11.13 1.54 -2.31
C VAL A 119 9.89 1.04 -3.05
N THR A 120 9.47 -0.20 -2.82
CA THR A 120 8.29 -0.80 -3.47
C THR A 120 6.98 -0.16 -3.03
N ARG A 121 6.95 0.54 -1.89
CA ARG A 121 5.79 1.28 -1.37
C ARG A 121 5.96 2.79 -1.51
N GLY A 122 7.16 3.28 -1.85
CA GLY A 122 7.41 4.71 -2.15
C GLY A 122 6.64 5.22 -3.36
N GLU A 123 6.26 4.32 -4.29
CA GLU A 123 5.42 4.64 -5.45
C GLU A 123 4.07 5.24 -5.06
N ILE A 124 3.53 4.87 -3.88
CA ILE A 124 2.25 5.38 -3.34
C ILE A 124 2.20 6.91 -3.30
N LEU A 125 3.33 7.55 -3.02
CA LEU A 125 3.42 9.02 -2.92
C LEU A 125 3.28 9.71 -4.29
N PHE A 126 3.50 8.96 -5.38
CA PHE A 126 3.43 9.44 -6.75
C PHE A 126 2.16 8.95 -7.48
N SER A 127 1.41 8.03 -6.88
CA SER A 127 0.18 7.49 -7.43
C SER A 127 -0.94 8.52 -7.46
N ARG A 128 -1.81 8.42 -8.46
CA ARG A 128 -3.10 9.11 -8.48
C ARG A 128 -4.14 8.39 -7.62
N GLY A 129 -4.07 7.07 -7.55
CA GLY A 129 -4.91 6.24 -6.69
C GLY A 129 -4.16 5.06 -6.10
N VAL A 130 -4.61 4.55 -4.96
CA VAL A 130 -3.93 3.47 -4.24
C VAL A 130 -4.93 2.37 -3.87
N ILE A 131 -4.58 1.12 -4.16
CA ILE A 131 -5.33 -0.05 -3.67
C ILE A 131 -4.53 -0.66 -2.54
N LEU A 132 -5.04 -0.56 -1.32
CA LEU A 132 -4.44 -1.18 -0.14
C LEU A 132 -4.96 -2.61 0.00
N VAL A 133 -4.04 -3.57 0.12
CA VAL A 133 -4.35 -5.00 0.23
C VAL A 133 -3.57 -5.62 1.40
N GLU A 134 -4.02 -6.76 1.91
CA GLU A 134 -3.37 -7.40 3.08
C GLU A 134 -1.97 -7.95 2.74
N GLY A 135 -1.86 -8.71 1.65
CA GLY A 135 -0.69 -9.54 1.39
C GLY A 135 -0.19 -9.53 -0.05
N ASP A 136 0.80 -10.38 -0.31
CA ASP A 136 1.39 -10.55 -1.63
C ASP A 136 0.46 -11.29 -2.60
N ALA A 137 -0.52 -12.06 -2.11
CA ALA A 137 -1.44 -12.78 -2.97
C ALA A 137 -2.31 -11.81 -3.79
N GLU A 138 -2.94 -10.87 -3.10
CA GLU A 138 -3.71 -9.79 -3.70
C GLU A 138 -2.84 -8.94 -4.62
N ARG A 139 -1.57 -8.70 -4.25
CA ARG A 139 -0.64 -7.91 -5.07
C ARG A 139 -0.44 -8.48 -6.48
N PHE A 140 -0.58 -9.80 -6.67
CA PHE A 140 -0.53 -10.43 -7.99
C PHE A 140 -1.91 -10.59 -8.64
N ILE A 141 -2.94 -10.94 -7.86
CA ILE A 141 -4.28 -11.21 -8.37
C ILE A 141 -5.03 -9.94 -8.78
N ILE A 142 -4.89 -8.85 -8.01
CA ILE A 142 -5.62 -7.60 -8.26
C ILE A 142 -5.24 -6.96 -9.61
N PRO A 143 -3.94 -6.79 -9.96
CA PRO A 143 -3.58 -6.31 -11.29
C PRO A 143 -4.08 -7.22 -12.42
N ALA A 144 -4.06 -8.54 -12.21
CA ALA A 144 -4.52 -9.49 -13.22
C ALA A 144 -6.03 -9.37 -13.50
N PHE A 145 -6.85 -9.16 -12.47
CA PHE A 145 -8.27 -8.85 -12.66
C PHE A 145 -8.50 -7.47 -13.27
N ALA A 146 -7.70 -6.47 -12.90
CA ALA A 146 -7.80 -5.15 -13.51
C ALA A 146 -7.56 -5.22 -15.03
N ASP A 147 -6.56 -5.97 -15.46
CA ASP A 147 -6.29 -6.24 -16.88
C ASP A 147 -7.47 -6.96 -17.56
N ALA A 148 -8.02 -7.99 -16.91
CA ALA A 148 -9.18 -8.73 -17.42
C ALA A 148 -10.44 -7.84 -17.55
N LEU A 149 -10.60 -6.84 -16.68
CA LEU A 149 -11.69 -5.87 -16.69
C LEU A 149 -11.41 -4.63 -17.57
N GLY A 150 -10.24 -4.55 -18.19
CA GLY A 150 -9.85 -3.40 -19.01
C GLY A 150 -9.62 -2.11 -18.21
N ILE A 151 -9.13 -2.21 -16.98
CA ILE A 151 -8.80 -1.08 -16.09
C ILE A 151 -7.27 -0.94 -16.04
N PRO A 152 -6.65 -0.11 -16.91
CA PRO A 152 -5.20 -0.04 -17.04
C PRO A 152 -4.58 0.80 -15.91
N PHE A 153 -4.04 0.14 -14.88
CA PHE A 153 -3.45 0.80 -13.71
C PHE A 153 -2.36 1.82 -14.04
N ASP A 154 -1.40 1.49 -14.90
CA ASP A 154 -0.30 2.40 -15.24
C ASP A 154 -0.78 3.67 -15.94
N ILE A 155 -1.82 3.57 -16.78
CA ILE A 155 -2.42 4.72 -17.47
C ILE A 155 -3.16 5.61 -16.48
N LEU A 156 -3.88 4.99 -15.54
CA LEU A 156 -4.62 5.69 -14.50
C LEU A 156 -3.71 6.17 -13.36
N GLY A 157 -2.46 5.70 -13.27
CA GLY A 157 -1.57 5.98 -12.16
C GLY A 157 -2.04 5.35 -10.85
N ILE A 158 -2.60 4.13 -10.91
CA ILE A 158 -3.07 3.38 -9.75
C ILE A 158 -1.97 2.41 -9.30
N THR A 159 -1.68 2.37 -8.00
CA THR A 159 -0.67 1.46 -7.42
C THR A 159 -1.30 0.51 -6.40
N VAL A 160 -0.97 -0.78 -6.50
CA VAL A 160 -1.36 -1.78 -5.49
C VAL A 160 -0.30 -1.85 -4.40
N CYS A 161 -0.69 -1.59 -3.16
CA CYS A 161 0.18 -1.64 -2.00
C CYS A 161 -0.30 -2.69 -0.99
N SER A 162 0.51 -3.74 -0.80
CA SER A 162 0.33 -4.65 0.33
C SER A 162 0.79 -3.98 1.62
N VAL A 163 -0.06 -3.97 2.65
CA VAL A 163 0.33 -3.46 3.99
C VAL A 163 1.13 -4.49 4.78
N GLY A 164 1.09 -5.77 4.40
CA GLY A 164 1.80 -6.87 5.07
C GLY A 164 1.10 -7.33 6.35
N GLY A 165 -0.23 -7.34 6.34
CA GLY A 165 -1.06 -7.67 7.49
C GLY A 165 -2.42 -6.98 7.42
N THR A 166 -3.03 -6.75 8.58
CA THR A 166 -4.41 -6.24 8.71
C THR A 166 -4.50 -4.82 9.25
N ASN A 167 -3.35 -4.18 9.51
CA ASN A 167 -3.29 -2.82 10.06
C ASN A 167 -3.20 -1.76 8.96
N PHE A 168 -4.36 -1.34 8.46
CA PHE A 168 -4.47 -0.30 7.43
C PHE A 168 -4.44 1.13 7.99
N THR A 169 -4.65 1.29 9.31
CA THR A 169 -4.83 2.61 9.95
C THR A 169 -3.69 3.60 9.65
N PRO A 170 -2.39 3.25 9.72
CA PRO A 170 -1.33 4.21 9.39
C PRO A 170 -1.40 4.69 7.93
N TYR A 171 -1.77 3.80 7.01
CA TYR A 171 -1.91 4.13 5.59
C TYR A 171 -3.14 5.01 5.34
N VAL A 172 -4.26 4.75 6.01
CA VAL A 172 -5.45 5.61 5.92
C VAL A 172 -5.16 7.00 6.47
N LYS A 173 -4.42 7.12 7.58
CA LYS A 173 -3.97 8.43 8.07
C LYS A 173 -3.07 9.16 7.08
N LEU A 174 -2.21 8.42 6.37
CA LEU A 174 -1.30 8.98 5.38
C LEU A 174 -2.03 9.40 4.10
N LEU A 175 -2.95 8.58 3.59
CA LEU A 175 -3.61 8.78 2.29
C LEU A 175 -4.93 9.56 2.41
N GLY A 176 -5.56 9.53 3.58
CA GLY A 176 -6.85 10.16 3.84
C GLY A 176 -6.81 11.69 3.83
N PRO A 177 -7.97 12.32 4.09
CA PRO A 177 -8.15 13.76 3.95
C PRO A 177 -7.28 14.60 4.91
N LYS A 178 -6.96 14.04 6.09
CA LYS A 178 -6.07 14.65 7.09
C LYS A 178 -4.58 14.41 6.80
N GLY A 179 -4.26 13.59 5.78
CA GLY A 179 -2.92 13.27 5.31
C GLY A 179 -2.63 13.89 3.94
N LEU A 180 -2.32 13.06 2.95
CA LEU A 180 -1.98 13.44 1.57
C LEU A 180 -3.19 13.62 0.66
N ASN A 181 -4.37 13.18 1.10
CA ASN A 181 -5.61 13.19 0.32
C ASN A 181 -5.45 12.51 -1.06
N ILE A 182 -4.92 11.28 -1.05
CA ILE A 182 -4.82 10.39 -2.21
C ILE A 182 -6.08 9.51 -2.23
N PRO A 183 -6.84 9.45 -3.34
CA PRO A 183 -7.87 8.46 -3.53
C PRO A 183 -7.35 7.05 -3.24
N HIS A 184 -8.04 6.30 -2.38
CA HIS A 184 -7.62 4.95 -2.04
C HIS A 184 -8.81 4.05 -1.74
N VAL A 185 -8.62 2.75 -2.00
CA VAL A 185 -9.56 1.69 -1.64
C VAL A 185 -8.85 0.65 -0.80
N ILE A 186 -9.60 -0.09 0.01
CA ILE A 186 -9.09 -1.18 0.85
C ILE A 186 -9.79 -2.49 0.46
N LEU A 187 -9.00 -3.54 0.30
CA LEU A 187 -9.45 -4.91 0.18
C LEU A 187 -8.96 -5.70 1.39
N THR A 188 -9.87 -6.28 2.16
CA THR A 188 -9.54 -6.98 3.40
C THR A 188 -10.42 -8.19 3.64
N ASP A 189 -9.91 -9.16 4.39
CA ASP A 189 -10.60 -10.41 4.70
C ASP A 189 -11.63 -10.22 5.82
N ARG A 190 -12.75 -10.96 5.77
CA ARG A 190 -13.79 -10.92 6.81
C ARG A 190 -13.26 -11.44 8.14
N ASP A 191 -12.38 -12.44 8.12
CA ASP A 191 -11.83 -13.10 9.31
C ASP A 191 -12.92 -13.51 10.33
N PRO A 192 -13.77 -14.49 9.99
CA PRO A 192 -14.84 -14.94 10.89
C PRO A 192 -14.27 -15.63 12.14
N VAL A 193 -14.84 -15.33 13.31
CA VAL A 193 -14.44 -15.92 14.59
C VAL A 193 -15.64 -16.61 15.25
N ASN A 194 -15.47 -17.87 15.64
CA ASN A 194 -16.55 -18.65 16.26
C ASN A 194 -17.16 -17.95 17.48
N GLY A 195 -18.45 -17.63 17.38
CA GLY A 195 -19.25 -17.02 18.46
C GLY A 195 -18.94 -15.55 18.75
N LYS A 196 -18.22 -14.85 17.86
CA LYS A 196 -17.92 -13.41 17.97
C LYS A 196 -18.12 -12.71 16.62
N PRO A 197 -18.28 -11.38 16.61
CA PRO A 197 -18.21 -10.62 15.37
C PRO A 197 -16.87 -10.87 14.64
N PRO A 198 -16.86 -10.84 13.30
CA PRO A 198 -15.65 -10.98 12.50
C PRO A 198 -14.60 -9.92 12.87
N LEU A 199 -13.31 -10.24 12.71
CA LEU A 199 -12.23 -9.27 13.02
C LEU A 199 -12.29 -8.04 12.10
N ALA A 200 -12.86 -8.18 10.90
CA ALA A 200 -13.13 -7.07 10.00
C ALA A 200 -14.04 -6.00 10.62
N HIS A 201 -14.95 -6.35 11.53
CA HIS A 201 -15.91 -5.41 12.13
C HIS A 201 -15.19 -4.27 12.85
N ARG A 202 -14.33 -4.62 13.82
CA ARG A 202 -13.56 -3.63 14.58
C ARG A 202 -12.55 -2.90 13.71
N ARG A 203 -11.98 -3.60 12.72
CA ARG A 203 -11.02 -3.03 11.77
C ARG A 203 -11.67 -1.90 10.97
N LEU A 204 -12.83 -2.14 10.36
CA LEU A 204 -13.57 -1.14 9.60
C LEU A 204 -14.01 0.05 10.45
N ILE A 205 -14.52 -0.18 11.66
CA ILE A 205 -14.88 0.91 12.59
C ILE A 205 -13.67 1.81 12.85
N ASN A 206 -12.49 1.22 13.12
CA ASN A 206 -11.28 2.00 13.33
C ASN A 206 -10.86 2.80 12.09
N LEU A 207 -11.10 2.30 10.88
CA LEU A 207 -10.77 3.03 9.64
C LEU A 207 -11.77 4.14 9.36
N LEU A 208 -13.07 3.89 9.56
CA LEU A 208 -14.14 4.86 9.39
C LEU A 208 -13.94 6.06 10.32
N ASN A 209 -13.65 5.83 11.61
CA ASN A 209 -13.38 6.90 12.59
C ASN A 209 -12.17 7.79 12.20
N GLU A 210 -11.25 7.32 11.36
CA GLU A 210 -10.09 8.12 10.93
C GLU A 210 -10.43 9.02 9.73
N VAL A 211 -11.38 8.62 8.90
CA VAL A 211 -11.79 9.36 7.70
C VAL A 211 -13.00 10.25 7.96
N ASP A 212 -13.90 9.81 8.84
CA ASP A 212 -15.06 10.55 9.30
C ASP A 212 -15.22 10.39 10.81
N ASP A 213 -14.86 11.45 11.55
CA ASP A 213 -14.99 11.51 13.01
C ASP A 213 -16.28 12.19 13.48
N GLU A 214 -17.18 12.58 12.57
CA GLU A 214 -18.47 13.21 12.93
C GLU A 214 -19.56 12.17 13.25
N TYR A 215 -19.46 10.97 12.68
CA TYR A 215 -20.40 9.88 12.88
C TYR A 215 -19.90 8.86 13.91
N GLY A 216 -20.80 8.37 14.77
CA GLY A 216 -20.49 7.35 15.77
C GLY A 216 -20.69 5.93 15.23
N TYR A 217 -19.61 5.26 14.83
CA TYR A 217 -19.66 3.92 14.21
C TYR A 217 -19.63 2.75 15.21
N ASP A 218 -19.30 3.00 16.48
CA ASP A 218 -18.99 1.95 17.47
C ASP A 218 -20.14 1.00 17.81
N ASP A 219 -21.38 1.47 17.68
CA ASP A 219 -22.59 0.74 18.06
C ASP A 219 -23.28 0.05 16.85
N LEU A 220 -22.75 0.24 15.64
CA LEU A 220 -23.32 -0.35 14.41
C LEU A 220 -23.03 -1.85 14.32
N ASP A 221 -23.98 -2.58 13.73
CA ASP A 221 -23.75 -3.98 13.37
C ASP A 221 -22.81 -4.12 12.15
N ILE A 222 -22.42 -5.35 11.82
CA ILE A 222 -21.47 -5.58 10.73
C ILE A 222 -22.04 -5.20 9.36
N ASP A 223 -23.34 -5.39 9.11
CA ASP A 223 -23.95 -5.14 7.81
C ASP A 223 -24.08 -3.63 7.57
N GLU A 224 -24.41 -2.87 8.62
CA GLU A 224 -24.38 -1.41 8.62
C GLU A 224 -22.95 -0.88 8.39
N VAL A 225 -21.96 -1.40 9.11
CA VAL A 225 -20.56 -1.00 8.95
C VAL A 225 -20.05 -1.28 7.54
N LEU A 226 -20.37 -2.44 6.96
CA LEU A 226 -19.98 -2.80 5.58
C LEU A 226 -20.56 -1.83 4.56
N LYS A 227 -21.81 -1.40 4.76
CA LYS A 227 -22.46 -0.44 3.86
C LYS A 227 -21.75 0.92 3.88
N TYR A 228 -21.48 1.47 5.06
CA TYR A 228 -20.75 2.74 5.18
C TYR A 228 -19.31 2.60 4.68
N ALA A 229 -18.63 1.50 5.01
CA ALA A 229 -17.28 1.20 4.53
C ALA A 229 -17.19 1.23 3.00
N ALA A 230 -18.17 0.65 2.30
CA ALA A 230 -18.20 0.65 0.83
C ALA A 230 -18.34 2.06 0.23
N GLU A 231 -19.00 3.01 0.91
CA GLU A 231 -19.09 4.41 0.47
C GLU A 231 -17.73 5.11 0.49
N PHE A 232 -16.84 4.73 1.42
CA PHE A 232 -15.46 5.18 1.51
C PHE A 232 -14.46 4.32 0.72
N GLY A 233 -14.94 3.34 -0.05
CA GLY A 233 -14.09 2.47 -0.87
C GLY A 233 -13.42 1.32 -0.10
N TYR A 234 -13.97 0.92 1.05
CA TYR A 234 -13.46 -0.18 1.87
C TYR A 234 -14.33 -1.43 1.68
N PHE A 235 -13.76 -2.46 1.08
CA PHE A 235 -14.47 -3.66 0.70
C PHE A 235 -13.91 -4.87 1.45
N VAL A 236 -14.83 -5.70 1.93
CA VAL A 236 -14.52 -6.94 2.65
C VAL A 236 -15.06 -8.10 1.83
N ASN A 237 -14.30 -9.19 1.78
CA ASN A 237 -14.76 -10.44 1.18
C ASN A 237 -15.67 -11.23 2.15
N GLU A 238 -16.08 -12.44 1.79
CA GLU A 238 -16.88 -13.28 2.69
C GLU A 238 -16.00 -14.11 3.64
N SER A 239 -14.84 -14.53 3.18
CA SER A 239 -13.95 -15.44 3.90
C SER A 239 -12.49 -15.02 3.77
N THR A 240 -11.79 -15.56 2.78
CA THR A 240 -10.42 -15.25 2.39
C THR A 240 -10.35 -15.15 0.87
N LEU A 241 -9.31 -14.49 0.35
CA LEU A 241 -9.10 -14.40 -1.11
C LEU A 241 -9.17 -15.78 -1.79
N GLU A 242 -8.49 -16.79 -1.23
CA GLU A 242 -8.38 -18.09 -1.90
C GLU A 242 -9.70 -18.85 -1.96
N SER A 243 -10.48 -18.83 -0.87
CA SER A 243 -11.83 -19.41 -0.84
C SER A 243 -12.77 -18.70 -1.81
N ASP A 244 -12.72 -17.36 -1.87
CA ASP A 244 -13.54 -16.57 -2.77
C ASP A 244 -13.20 -16.82 -4.26
N LEU A 245 -11.92 -16.98 -4.60
CA LEU A 245 -11.51 -17.36 -5.97
C LEU A 245 -11.98 -18.77 -6.33
N PHE A 246 -11.93 -19.69 -5.37
CA PHE A 246 -12.42 -21.06 -5.56
C PHE A 246 -13.93 -21.05 -5.84
N ALA A 247 -14.70 -20.34 -5.01
CA ALA A 247 -16.15 -20.18 -5.17
C ALA A 247 -16.53 -19.40 -6.44
N ALA A 248 -15.70 -18.48 -6.91
CA ALA A 248 -15.89 -17.74 -8.16
C ALA A 248 -15.63 -18.58 -9.43
N GLY A 249 -15.28 -19.87 -9.29
CA GLY A 249 -15.14 -20.80 -10.41
C GLY A 249 -13.71 -21.01 -10.90
N MET A 250 -12.69 -20.57 -10.13
CA MET A 250 -11.28 -20.83 -10.46
C MET A 250 -10.78 -22.23 -10.05
N THR A 251 -11.69 -23.16 -9.74
CA THR A 251 -11.38 -24.46 -9.13
C THR A 251 -10.35 -25.29 -9.91
N GLU A 252 -10.54 -25.46 -11.23
CA GLU A 252 -9.61 -26.21 -12.09
C GLU A 252 -8.24 -25.53 -12.21
N ALA A 253 -8.22 -24.19 -12.32
CA ALA A 253 -6.97 -23.44 -12.39
C ALA A 253 -6.18 -23.57 -11.08
N MET A 254 -6.85 -23.42 -9.93
CA MET A 254 -6.25 -23.61 -8.61
C MET A 254 -5.71 -25.02 -8.43
N LYS A 255 -6.49 -26.05 -8.77
CA LYS A 255 -6.03 -27.45 -8.76
C LYS A 255 -4.78 -27.64 -9.62
N SER A 256 -4.78 -27.14 -10.85
CA SER A 256 -3.65 -27.26 -11.77
C SER A 256 -2.38 -26.63 -11.18
N VAL A 257 -2.48 -25.45 -10.57
CA VAL A 257 -1.35 -24.79 -9.90
C VAL A 257 -0.84 -25.64 -8.73
N ILE A 258 -1.73 -26.15 -7.87
CA ILE A 258 -1.33 -26.97 -6.72
C ILE A 258 -0.63 -28.26 -7.16
N GLU A 259 -1.13 -28.93 -8.20
CA GLU A 259 -0.53 -30.16 -8.73
C GLU A 259 0.84 -29.94 -9.40
N GLN A 260 1.06 -28.76 -9.97
CA GLN A 260 2.34 -28.40 -10.58
C GLN A 260 3.39 -28.00 -9.53
N GLU A 261 2.97 -27.29 -8.48
CA GLU A 261 3.88 -26.75 -7.46
C GLU A 261 4.20 -27.74 -6.33
N LEU A 262 3.30 -28.70 -6.05
CA LEU A 262 3.49 -29.66 -4.96
C LEU A 262 3.52 -31.12 -5.44
N PRO A 263 4.46 -31.94 -4.92
CA PRO A 263 4.36 -33.38 -5.05
C PRO A 263 3.23 -33.89 -4.13
N LEU A 264 2.08 -34.19 -4.73
CA LEU A 264 0.89 -34.68 -4.03
C LEU A 264 0.76 -36.20 -4.04
N ARG A 265 0.28 -36.77 -2.93
CA ARG A 265 -0.20 -38.16 -2.84
C ARG A 265 -1.54 -38.30 -3.59
N GLN A 266 -1.85 -39.51 -4.07
CA GLN A 266 -3.09 -39.77 -4.80
C GLN A 266 -4.34 -39.32 -4.01
N VAL A 267 -4.41 -39.63 -2.71
CA VAL A 267 -5.51 -39.21 -1.82
C VAL A 267 -5.75 -37.69 -1.80
N THR A 268 -4.70 -36.88 -1.97
CA THR A 268 -4.88 -35.41 -2.04
C THR A 268 -5.32 -34.96 -3.42
N ARG A 269 -4.87 -35.63 -4.48
CA ARG A 269 -5.34 -35.34 -5.84
C ARG A 269 -6.82 -35.70 -6.01
N ASP A 270 -7.22 -36.85 -5.47
CA ASP A 270 -8.62 -37.30 -5.50
C ASP A 270 -9.52 -36.31 -4.75
N ALA A 271 -9.08 -35.82 -3.59
CA ALA A 271 -9.82 -34.79 -2.84
C ALA A 271 -9.90 -33.45 -3.61
N LEU A 272 -8.81 -33.01 -4.26
CA LEU A 272 -8.85 -31.81 -5.10
C LEU A 272 -9.82 -31.97 -6.28
N GLN A 273 -9.87 -33.16 -6.88
CA GLN A 273 -10.82 -33.45 -7.95
C GLN A 273 -12.26 -33.43 -7.43
N GLU A 274 -12.52 -34.01 -6.26
CA GLU A 274 -13.83 -34.00 -5.61
C GLU A 274 -14.32 -32.57 -5.34
N TRP A 275 -13.44 -31.67 -4.87
CA TRP A 275 -13.79 -30.26 -4.68
C TRP A 275 -14.00 -29.49 -5.98
N VAL A 276 -13.33 -29.88 -7.06
CA VAL A 276 -13.55 -29.30 -8.39
C VAL A 276 -14.91 -29.74 -8.95
N ASP A 277 -15.26 -31.01 -8.74
CA ASP A 277 -16.52 -31.60 -9.21
C ASP A 277 -17.72 -31.08 -8.39
N ASP A 278 -17.53 -30.82 -7.09
CA ASP A 278 -18.52 -30.26 -6.17
C ASP A 278 -17.88 -29.20 -5.24
N PRO A 279 -17.86 -27.91 -5.64
CA PRO A 279 -17.22 -26.84 -4.87
C PRO A 279 -17.81 -26.62 -3.47
N ASP A 280 -19.08 -26.99 -3.24
CA ASP A 280 -19.74 -26.84 -1.95
C ASP A 280 -19.19 -27.79 -0.88
N GLN A 281 -18.44 -28.83 -1.28
CA GLN A 281 -17.81 -29.80 -0.37
C GLN A 281 -16.34 -29.47 -0.05
N VAL A 282 -15.85 -28.29 -0.44
CA VAL A 282 -14.47 -27.91 -0.22
C VAL A 282 -14.13 -27.86 1.28
N ASP A 283 -13.01 -28.49 1.63
CA ASP A 283 -12.41 -28.35 2.97
C ASP A 283 -11.45 -27.14 2.92
N GLU A 284 -11.98 -25.96 3.25
CA GLU A 284 -11.25 -24.68 3.21
C GLU A 284 -9.94 -24.74 4.02
N ASP A 285 -9.96 -25.32 5.22
CA ASP A 285 -8.78 -25.46 6.07
C ASP A 285 -7.68 -26.28 5.37
N ARG A 286 -8.07 -27.34 4.66
CA ARG A 286 -7.13 -28.18 3.93
C ARG A 286 -6.64 -27.51 2.66
N LEU A 287 -7.49 -26.79 1.93
CA LEU A 287 -7.11 -25.99 0.77
C LEU A 287 -6.08 -24.92 1.16
N LEU A 288 -6.36 -24.13 2.19
CA LEU A 288 -5.47 -23.09 2.69
C LEU A 288 -4.10 -23.66 3.11
N LYS A 289 -4.06 -24.81 3.80
CA LYS A 289 -2.79 -25.49 4.15
C LYS A 289 -1.96 -25.90 2.94
N LEU A 290 -2.59 -26.28 1.83
CA LEU A 290 -1.87 -26.60 0.58
C LEU A 290 -1.27 -25.33 -0.01
N ILE A 291 -2.04 -24.24 -0.03
CA ILE A 291 -1.62 -22.94 -0.56
C ILE A 291 -0.49 -22.33 0.29
N GLU A 292 -0.61 -22.36 1.62
CA GLU A 292 0.44 -21.92 2.55
C GLU A 292 1.75 -22.68 2.32
N ARG A 293 1.68 -23.98 2.00
CA ARG A 293 2.86 -24.79 1.71
C ARG A 293 3.56 -24.40 0.41
N ILE A 294 2.84 -23.87 -0.57
CA ILE A 294 3.41 -23.27 -1.79
C ILE A 294 3.96 -21.87 -1.50
N GLY A 295 3.28 -21.16 -0.60
CA GLY A 295 3.44 -19.73 -0.33
C GLY A 295 2.39 -18.93 -1.12
N LYS A 296 1.54 -18.20 -0.40
CA LYS A 296 0.39 -17.47 -0.97
C LYS A 296 0.76 -16.59 -2.17
N GLY A 297 1.85 -15.82 -2.09
CA GLY A 297 2.33 -14.98 -3.20
C GLY A 297 2.75 -15.77 -4.45
N ARG A 298 3.43 -16.92 -4.28
CA ARG A 298 3.82 -17.78 -5.41
C ARG A 298 2.61 -18.45 -6.05
N PHE A 299 1.69 -18.93 -5.22
CA PHE A 299 0.44 -19.51 -5.68
C PHE A 299 -0.37 -18.49 -6.50
N ALA A 300 -0.56 -17.28 -5.96
CA ALA A 300 -1.23 -16.18 -6.64
C ALA A 300 -0.55 -15.78 -7.96
N GLN A 301 0.78 -15.70 -7.99
CA GLN A 301 1.54 -15.42 -9.21
C GLN A 301 1.31 -16.48 -10.30
N ALA A 302 1.26 -17.76 -9.93
CA ALA A 302 1.00 -18.85 -10.86
C ALA A 302 -0.47 -18.91 -11.31
N LEU A 303 -1.40 -18.46 -10.46
CA LEU A 303 -2.83 -18.41 -10.76
C LEU A 303 -3.22 -17.20 -11.63
N ALA A 304 -2.52 -16.07 -11.50
CA ALA A 304 -2.81 -14.81 -12.18
C ALA A 304 -3.05 -14.92 -13.70
N PRO A 305 -2.32 -15.73 -14.50
CA PRO A 305 -2.60 -15.86 -15.93
C PRO A 305 -3.93 -16.54 -16.27
N SER A 306 -4.57 -17.21 -15.30
CA SER A 306 -5.83 -17.94 -15.48
C SER A 306 -7.06 -17.12 -15.08
N VAL A 307 -6.88 -15.88 -14.59
CA VAL A 307 -8.01 -15.02 -14.24
C VAL A 307 -8.74 -14.53 -15.48
N SER A 308 -10.03 -14.31 -15.35
CA SER A 308 -10.88 -13.70 -16.38
C SER A 308 -11.90 -12.77 -15.72
N GLU A 309 -12.61 -11.99 -16.54
CA GLU A 309 -13.68 -11.13 -16.06
C GLU A 309 -14.78 -11.93 -15.34
N ASP A 310 -15.17 -13.10 -15.88
CA ASP A 310 -16.31 -13.89 -15.39
C ASP A 310 -16.09 -14.46 -13.98
N VAL A 311 -14.83 -14.66 -13.59
CA VAL A 311 -14.45 -15.25 -12.29
C VAL A 311 -13.96 -14.21 -11.28
N CYS A 312 -14.16 -12.92 -11.56
CA CYS A 312 -13.75 -11.83 -10.66
C CYS A 312 -14.71 -11.71 -9.46
N PRO A 313 -14.25 -11.90 -8.22
CA PRO A 313 -15.06 -11.69 -7.02
C PRO A 313 -15.66 -10.28 -6.96
N ALA A 314 -16.91 -10.19 -6.48
CA ALA A 314 -17.67 -8.95 -6.49
C ALA A 314 -16.99 -7.80 -5.71
N TYR A 315 -16.36 -8.11 -4.57
CA TYR A 315 -15.67 -7.11 -3.75
C TYR A 315 -14.43 -6.52 -4.47
N ILE A 316 -13.69 -7.35 -5.22
CA ILE A 316 -12.56 -6.91 -6.06
C ILE A 316 -13.07 -6.02 -7.19
N ARG A 317 -14.10 -6.46 -7.92
CA ARG A 317 -14.69 -5.68 -9.01
C ARG A 317 -15.15 -4.31 -8.51
N SER A 318 -15.86 -4.28 -7.38
CA SER A 318 -16.39 -3.05 -6.78
C SER A 318 -15.26 -2.09 -6.38
N ALA A 319 -14.18 -2.60 -5.80
CA ALA A 319 -13.01 -1.79 -5.47
C ALA A 319 -12.30 -1.22 -6.70
N LEU A 320 -12.14 -2.03 -7.74
CA LEU A 320 -11.50 -1.62 -9.00
C LEU A 320 -12.30 -0.53 -9.74
N GLU A 321 -13.62 -0.68 -9.78
CA GLU A 321 -14.51 0.33 -10.36
C GLU A 321 -14.51 1.61 -9.53
N HIS A 322 -14.57 1.49 -8.19
CA HIS A 322 -14.54 2.64 -7.28
C HIS A 322 -13.25 3.46 -7.42
N ILE A 323 -12.07 2.80 -7.43
CA ILE A 323 -10.81 3.53 -7.55
C ILE A 323 -10.60 4.10 -8.96
N ARG A 324 -11.08 3.43 -10.00
CA ARG A 324 -11.07 3.96 -11.38
C ARG A 324 -11.86 5.26 -11.44
N ASP A 325 -13.08 5.26 -10.90
CA ASP A 325 -13.98 6.42 -10.96
C ASP A 325 -13.47 7.58 -10.08
N ALA A 326 -12.78 7.28 -8.97
CA ALA A 326 -12.16 8.30 -8.11
C ALA A 326 -10.92 8.98 -8.74
N VAL A 327 -10.29 8.36 -9.73
CA VAL A 327 -9.05 8.84 -10.37
C VAL A 327 -9.26 9.43 -11.77
N ALA A 328 -10.39 9.09 -12.41
CA ALA A 328 -10.76 9.55 -13.76
C ALA A 328 -11.04 11.06 -13.83
#